data_AF-A0A1Y6LW76-F1
#
_entry.id   AF-A0A1Y6LW76-F1
#
_cell.length_a   1.000
_cell.length_b   1.000
_cell.length_c   1.000
_cell.angle_alpha   90.00
_cell.angle_beta   90.00
_cell.angle_gamma   90.00
#
_symmetry.space_group_name_H-M   'P 1'
#
loop_
_entity.id
_entity.type
_entity.pdbx_description
1 polymer ?
#
loop_
_entity_poly.entity_id
_entity_poly.type
_entity_poly.pdbx_seq_one_letter_code
_entity_poly.pdbx_strand_id
1 'polypeptide(L)'
;MILVTLILVGALGVPPGHSSDKAYSWTIAAILIISSFLYHLGIGPLTNTICSEIPSSLLRSKTVVLARGAYTVLTICANAFTPYQLNPTAWNWGAKTGFFWAGGCLISIVFTYLCVPETKMRTAAEVDVLFEQRISLRRFAQTKVDLVEAIGGEEIVVKL
;
A
#
# COMPACT_ATOMS: atom_id res chain seq x y z
N MET A 1 11.63 -1.52 -0.64
CA MET A 1 12.39 -1.66 0.62
C MET A 1 11.82 -2.78 1.49
N ILE A 2 10.53 -2.71 1.88
CA ILE A 2 9.89 -3.74 2.73
C ILE A 2 9.91 -5.15 2.11
N LEU A 3 9.74 -5.26 0.79
CA LEU A 3 9.78 -6.55 0.08
C LEU A 3 11.17 -7.21 0.21
N VAL A 4 12.24 -6.40 0.17
CA VAL A 4 13.62 -6.90 0.27
C VAL A 4 13.88 -7.43 1.68
N THR A 5 13.46 -6.69 2.72
CA THR A 5 13.63 -7.14 4.11
C THR A 5 12.83 -8.41 4.41
N LEU A 6 11.61 -8.55 3.87
CA LEU A 6 10.81 -9.77 4.04
C LEU A 6 11.37 -10.99 3.30
N ILE A 7 11.95 -10.79 2.11
CA ILE A 7 12.66 -11.86 1.40
C ILE A 7 13.91 -12.28 2.17
N LEU A 8 14.65 -11.34 2.77
CA LEU A 8 15.82 -11.65 3.61
C LEU A 8 15.42 -12.46 4.85
N VAL A 9 14.32 -12.09 5.52
CA VAL A 9 13.78 -12.87 6.65
C VAL A 9 13.35 -14.27 6.20
N GLY A 10 12.64 -14.37 5.06
CA GLY A 10 12.25 -15.65 4.48
C GLY A 10 13.45 -16.54 4.16
N ALA A 11 14.49 -15.98 3.54
CA ALA A 11 15.72 -16.68 3.17
C ALA A 11 16.49 -17.18 4.39
N LEU A 12 16.54 -16.40 5.47
CA LEU A 12 17.11 -16.84 6.76
C LEU A 12 16.29 -17.96 7.44
N GLY A 13 15.04 -18.14 7.02
CA GLY A 13 14.18 -19.26 7.43
C GLY A 13 14.33 -20.53 6.58
N VAL A 14 15.13 -20.51 5.52
CA VAL A 14 15.48 -21.70 4.73
C VAL A 14 16.70 -22.35 5.39
N PRO A 15 16.60 -23.57 5.93
CA PRO A 15 17.70 -24.14 6.70
C PRO A 15 18.88 -24.52 5.78
N PRO A 16 20.09 -23.98 5.97
CA PRO A 16 21.25 -24.84 5.97
C PRO A 16 21.18 -25.65 7.27
N GLY A 17 21.51 -26.94 7.25
CA GLY A 17 21.54 -27.75 8.49
C GLY A 17 22.27 -27.00 9.61
N HIS A 18 21.81 -27.20 10.86
CA HIS A 18 22.17 -26.55 12.15
C HIS A 18 21.12 -25.57 12.69
N SER A 19 19.98 -26.17 13.07
CA SER A 19 19.00 -25.63 13.98
C SER A 19 19.62 -25.32 15.35
N SER A 20 19.26 -24.16 15.93
CA SER A 20 19.41 -23.80 17.36
C SER A 20 20.60 -22.92 17.78
N ASP A 21 21.24 -22.18 16.88
CA ASP A 21 22.14 -21.11 17.30
C ASP A 21 21.36 -19.85 17.68
N LYS A 22 21.53 -19.39 18.93
CA LYS A 22 20.89 -18.16 19.47
C LYS A 22 21.12 -16.96 18.54
N ALA A 23 22.29 -16.91 17.89
CA ALA A 23 22.66 -15.87 16.94
C ALA A 23 21.62 -15.71 15.80
N TYR A 24 21.14 -16.80 15.20
CA TYR A 24 20.17 -16.74 14.09
C TYR A 24 18.84 -16.12 14.53
N SER A 25 18.35 -16.49 15.71
CA SER A 25 17.09 -15.95 16.24
C SER A 25 17.20 -14.45 16.51
N TRP A 26 18.33 -13.99 17.06
CA TRP A 26 18.60 -12.57 17.27
C TRP A 26 18.73 -11.78 15.97
N THR A 27 19.36 -12.35 14.93
CA THR A 27 19.45 -11.72 13.61
C THR A 27 18.08 -11.56 12.96
N ILE A 28 17.22 -12.59 13.01
CA ILE A 28 15.87 -12.52 12.47
C ILE A 28 15.05 -11.45 13.21
N ALA A 29 15.14 -11.40 14.53
CA ALA A 29 14.46 -10.38 15.34
C ALA A 29 14.93 -8.96 14.97
N ALA A 30 16.24 -8.74 14.83
CA ALA A 30 16.79 -7.43 14.45
C ALA A 30 16.27 -6.96 13.07
N ILE A 31 16.23 -7.85 12.08
CA ILE A 31 15.73 -7.52 10.73
C ILE A 31 14.23 -7.24 10.77
N LEU A 32 13.44 -7.98 11.56
CA LEU A 32 12.00 -7.71 11.74
C LEU A 32 11.74 -6.33 12.37
N ILE A 33 12.58 -5.90 13.33
CA ILE A 33 12.48 -4.57 13.92
C ILE A 33 12.78 -3.49 12.88
N ILE A 34 13.86 -3.65 12.10
CA ILE A 34 14.20 -2.72 11.00
C ILE A 34 13.08 -2.66 9.97
N SER A 35 12.52 -3.82 9.61
CA SER A 35 11.40 -3.92 8.67
C SER A 35 10.16 -3.18 9.21
N SER A 36 9.87 -3.31 10.51
CA SER A 36 8.79 -2.59 11.16
C SER A 36 9.03 -1.08 11.15
N PHE A 37 10.25 -0.63 11.42
CA PHE A 37 10.62 0.79 11.36
C PHE A 37 10.41 1.38 9.95
N LEU A 38 10.89 0.68 8.92
CA LEU A 38 10.70 1.11 7.52
C LEU A 38 9.23 1.16 7.11
N TYR A 39 8.40 0.25 7.63
CA TYR A 39 6.96 0.25 7.38
C TYR A 39 6.29 1.52 7.93
N HIS A 40 6.63 1.90 9.17
CA HIS A 40 6.05 3.08 9.82
C HIS A 40 6.54 4.40 9.21
N LEU A 41 7.75 4.44 8.66
CA LEU A 41 8.25 5.64 7.98
C LEU A 41 7.70 5.83 6.56
N GLY A 42 7.46 4.74 5.84
CA GLY A 42 7.05 4.80 4.43
C GLY A 42 5.55 4.55 4.27
N ILE A 43 5.16 3.29 4.36
CA ILE A 43 3.83 2.81 3.97
C ILE A 43 2.74 3.39 4.85
N GLY A 44 3.00 3.51 6.16
CA GLY A 44 2.05 4.09 7.11
C GLY A 44 1.57 5.49 6.72
N PRO A 45 2.45 6.51 6.68
CA PRO A 45 2.06 7.86 6.29
C PRO A 45 1.63 7.93 4.83
N LEU A 46 2.32 7.23 3.91
CA LEU A 46 2.00 7.28 2.47
C LEU A 46 0.55 6.84 2.18
N THR A 47 0.09 5.76 2.82
CA THR A 47 -1.28 5.25 2.62
C THR A 47 -2.33 6.25 3.12
N ASN A 48 -2.08 6.88 4.27
CA ASN A 48 -2.99 7.88 4.83
C ASN A 48 -3.07 9.14 3.95
N THR A 49 -1.94 9.59 3.41
CA THR A 49 -1.89 10.75 2.50
C THR A 49 -2.64 10.45 1.21
N ILE A 50 -2.38 9.31 0.57
CA ILE A 50 -3.05 8.90 -0.68
C ILE A 50 -4.57 8.79 -0.48
N CYS A 51 -5.02 8.16 0.60
CA CYS A 51 -6.44 8.06 0.93
C CYS A 51 -7.11 9.44 1.13
N SER A 52 -6.35 10.48 1.47
CA SER A 52 -6.86 11.84 1.63
C SER A 52 -6.85 12.65 0.32
N GLU A 53 -5.93 12.36 -0.60
CA GLU A 53 -5.74 13.10 -1.85
C GLU A 53 -6.65 12.62 -2.99
N ILE A 54 -6.89 11.31 -3.09
CA ILE A 54 -7.68 10.72 -4.19
C ILE A 54 -9.17 11.09 -4.16
N PRO A 55 -9.89 11.09 -3.00
CA PRO A 55 -11.32 11.35 -3.02
C PRO A 55 -11.65 12.85 -3.08
N SER A 56 -12.62 13.18 -3.93
CA SER A 56 -13.25 14.51 -3.98
C SER A 56 -13.82 14.91 -2.61
N SER A 57 -13.71 16.20 -2.28
CA SER A 57 -13.96 16.74 -0.94
C SER A 57 -15.36 16.44 -0.40
N LEU A 58 -16.36 16.35 -1.28
CA LEU A 58 -17.77 16.09 -0.92
C LEU A 58 -18.06 14.62 -0.57
N LEU A 59 -17.31 13.68 -1.13
CA LEU A 59 -17.50 12.24 -0.90
C LEU A 59 -16.41 11.61 -0.01
N ARG A 60 -15.38 12.39 0.36
CA ARG A 60 -14.20 11.95 1.12
C ARG A 60 -14.54 11.11 2.34
N SER A 61 -15.47 11.54 3.18
CA SER A 61 -15.83 10.82 4.42
C SER A 61 -16.36 9.41 4.15
N LYS A 62 -17.20 9.23 3.11
CA LYS A 62 -17.78 7.90 2.77
C LYS A 62 -16.70 6.96 2.25
N THR A 63 -15.83 7.44 1.37
CA THR A 63 -14.73 6.64 0.80
C THR A 63 -13.69 6.25 1.84
N VAL A 64 -13.33 7.18 2.73
CA VAL A 64 -12.36 6.91 3.81
C VAL A 64 -12.89 5.87 4.79
N VAL A 65 -14.17 5.95 5.17
CA VAL A 65 -14.79 4.95 6.06
C VAL A 65 -14.80 3.56 5.41
N LEU A 66 -15.14 3.47 4.11
CA LEU A 66 -15.10 2.19 3.38
C LEU A 66 -13.69 1.62 3.31
N ALA A 67 -12.70 2.45 2.96
CA ALA A 67 -11.30 2.05 2.91
C ALA A 67 -10.79 1.57 4.27
N ARG A 68 -11.13 2.29 5.35
CA ARG A 68 -10.76 1.91 6.72
C ARG A 68 -11.46 0.64 7.18
N GLY A 69 -12.71 0.42 6.77
CA GLY A 69 -13.45 -0.81 7.02
C GLY A 69 -12.76 -2.01 6.39
N ALA A 70 -12.44 -1.93 5.09
CA ALA A 70 -11.72 -2.97 4.38
C ALA A 70 -10.34 -3.26 5.00
N TYR A 71 -9.58 -2.21 5.36
CA TYR A 71 -8.30 -2.34 6.03
C TYR A 71 -8.42 -3.09 7.37
N THR A 72 -9.44 -2.76 8.16
CA THR A 72 -9.68 -3.42 9.46
C THR A 72 -9.98 -4.91 9.28
N VAL A 73 -10.82 -5.29 8.30
CA VAL A 73 -11.14 -6.70 8.01
C VAL A 73 -9.89 -7.48 7.64
N LEU A 74 -9.06 -6.95 6.72
CA LEU A 74 -7.81 -7.59 6.34
C LEU A 74 -6.83 -7.72 7.51
N THR A 75 -6.78 -6.71 8.38
CA THR A 75 -5.95 -6.71 9.58
C THR A 75 -6.40 -7.79 10.57
N ILE A 76 -7.71 -8.01 10.73
CA ILE A 76 -8.25 -9.10 11.57
C ILE A 76 -7.81 -10.45 11.01
N CYS A 77 -7.95 -10.68 9.70
CA CYS A 77 -7.49 -11.91 9.06
C CYS A 77 -5.97 -12.12 9.26
N ALA A 78 -5.17 -11.06 9.08
CA ALA A 78 -3.72 -11.12 9.29
C ALA A 78 -3.35 -11.47 10.74
N ASN A 79 -4.04 -10.88 11.71
CA ASN A 79 -3.85 -11.18 13.13
C ASN A 79 -4.32 -12.59 13.51
N ALA A 80 -5.25 -13.18 12.77
CA ALA A 80 -5.60 -14.58 12.92
C ALA A 80 -4.51 -15.49 12.35
N PHE A 81 -3.99 -15.22 11.14
CA PHE A 81 -3.00 -16.10 10.49
C PHE A 81 -1.61 -16.05 11.13
N THR A 82 -1.12 -14.86 11.50
CA THR A 82 0.22 -14.66 12.04
C THR A 82 0.57 -15.59 13.22
N PRO A 83 -0.28 -15.73 14.27
CA PRO A 83 0.03 -16.64 15.37
C PRO A 83 0.05 -18.12 14.94
N TYR A 84 -0.80 -18.55 14.01
CA TYR A 84 -0.74 -19.92 13.48
C TYR A 84 0.53 -20.20 12.69
N GLN A 85 1.00 -19.21 11.92
CA GLN A 85 2.23 -19.31 11.13
C GLN A 85 3.50 -19.40 12.00
N LEU A 86 3.53 -18.64 13.11
CA LEU A 86 4.67 -18.63 14.03
C LEU A 86 4.64 -19.79 15.04
N ASN A 87 3.47 -20.36 15.34
CA ASN A 87 3.38 -21.41 16.34
C ASN A 87 4.03 -22.73 15.85
N PRO A 88 5.02 -23.27 16.58
CA PRO A 88 5.72 -24.50 16.20
C PRO A 88 4.87 -25.77 16.30
N THR A 89 3.75 -25.72 17.03
CA THR A 89 2.80 -26.85 17.15
C THR A 89 1.65 -26.82 16.14
N ALA A 90 1.54 -25.75 15.35
CA ALA A 90 0.56 -25.62 14.27
C ALA A 90 1.23 -25.70 12.90
N TRP A 91 1.33 -24.60 12.16
CA TRP A 91 1.94 -24.59 10.83
C TRP A 91 3.46 -24.57 10.83
N ASN A 92 4.09 -24.13 11.93
CA ASN A 92 5.55 -24.13 12.08
C ASN A 92 6.31 -23.51 10.89
N TRP A 93 5.78 -22.41 10.34
CA TRP A 93 6.45 -21.72 9.24
C TRP A 93 7.62 -20.87 9.74
N GLY A 94 7.56 -20.40 10.99
CA GLY A 94 8.66 -19.65 11.62
C GLY A 94 9.09 -18.48 10.73
N ALA A 95 10.37 -18.43 10.36
CA ALA A 95 10.91 -17.39 9.48
C ALA A 95 10.47 -17.52 8.01
N LYS A 96 10.03 -18.70 7.54
CA LYS A 96 9.49 -18.88 6.17
C LYS A 96 8.21 -18.08 5.92
N THR A 97 7.53 -17.69 7.00
CA THR A 97 6.40 -16.76 6.97
C THR A 97 6.74 -15.45 6.23
N GLY A 98 8.02 -15.04 6.23
CA GLY A 98 8.49 -13.89 5.46
C GLY A 98 8.23 -13.99 3.95
N PHE A 99 8.31 -15.19 3.35
CA PHE A 99 8.01 -15.37 1.92
C PHE A 99 6.53 -15.21 1.60
N PHE A 100 5.65 -15.68 2.48
CA PHE A 100 4.20 -15.52 2.32
C PHE A 100 3.81 -14.04 2.29
N TRP A 101 4.32 -13.26 3.26
CA TRP A 101 4.06 -11.82 3.32
C TRP A 101 4.79 -11.05 2.22
N ALA A 102 5.97 -11.50 1.77
CA ALA A 102 6.63 -10.94 0.60
C ALA A 102 5.79 -11.11 -0.67
N GLY A 103 5.09 -12.24 -0.84
CA GLY A 103 4.13 -12.44 -1.92
C GLY A 103 2.97 -11.44 -1.87
N GLY A 104 2.41 -11.21 -0.68
CA GLY A 104 1.40 -10.16 -0.47
C GLY A 104 1.92 -8.76 -0.82
N CYS A 105 3.16 -8.44 -0.44
CA CYS A 105 3.80 -7.19 -0.83
C CYS A 105 3.98 -7.05 -2.35
N LEU A 106 4.33 -8.13 -3.05
CA LEU A 106 4.49 -8.11 -4.50
C LEU A 106 3.15 -7.81 -5.20
N ILE A 107 2.07 -8.46 -4.75
CA ILE A 107 0.71 -8.20 -5.27
C ILE A 107 0.34 -6.74 -5.02
N SER A 108 0.62 -6.21 -3.84
CA SER A 108 0.36 -4.80 -3.51
C SER A 108 1.16 -3.83 -4.40
N ILE A 109 2.42 -4.13 -4.72
CA ILE A 109 3.24 -3.32 -5.64
C ILE A 109 2.63 -3.34 -7.05
N VAL A 110 2.26 -4.52 -7.55
CA VAL A 110 1.64 -4.65 -8.87
C VAL A 110 0.31 -3.89 -8.91
N PHE A 111 -0.53 -4.05 -7.90
CA PHE A 111 -1.80 -3.34 -7.79
C PHE A 111 -1.59 -1.82 -7.75
N THR A 112 -0.64 -1.34 -6.94
CA THR A 112 -0.31 0.09 -6.86
C THR A 112 0.15 0.62 -8.22
N TYR A 113 1.00 -0.13 -8.92
CA TYR A 113 1.48 0.23 -10.25
C TYR A 113 0.39 0.26 -11.34
N LEU A 114 -0.66 -0.55 -11.21
CA LEU A 114 -1.76 -0.61 -12.19
C LEU A 114 -2.89 0.38 -11.88
N CYS A 115 -3.23 0.54 -10.59
CA CYS A 115 -4.48 1.19 -10.17
C CYS A 115 -4.29 2.55 -9.49
N VAL A 116 -3.09 2.89 -9.00
CA VAL A 116 -2.87 4.16 -8.30
C VAL A 116 -2.29 5.20 -9.28
N PRO A 117 -3.02 6.31 -9.54
CA PRO A 117 -2.48 7.41 -10.34
C PRO A 117 -1.46 8.22 -9.54
N GLU A 118 -0.49 8.81 -10.23
CA GLU A 118 0.49 9.72 -9.63
C GLU A 118 -0.17 11.10 -9.39
N THR A 119 -0.54 11.42 -8.14
CA THR A 119 -1.20 12.69 -7.75
C THR A 119 -0.21 13.81 -7.38
N LYS A 120 1.10 13.56 -7.51
CA LYS A 120 2.15 14.46 -7.04
C LYS A 120 2.05 15.85 -7.73
N MET A 121 1.97 16.90 -6.91
CA MET A 121 1.88 18.32 -7.32
C MET A 121 0.61 18.70 -8.12
N ARG A 122 -0.53 18.05 -7.87
CA ARG A 122 -1.82 18.43 -8.47
C ARG A 122 -2.83 18.80 -7.39
N THR A 123 -3.67 19.80 -7.67
CA THR A 123 -4.80 20.13 -6.78
C THR A 123 -5.92 19.11 -6.94
N ALA A 124 -6.72 18.89 -5.89
CA ALA A 124 -7.84 17.95 -5.95
C ALA A 124 -8.84 18.28 -7.08
N ALA A 125 -9.00 19.57 -7.41
CA ALA A 125 -9.82 20.02 -8.54
C ALA A 125 -9.24 19.59 -9.91
N GLU A 126 -7.92 19.68 -10.11
CA GLU A 126 -7.28 19.21 -11.35
C GLU A 126 -7.41 17.69 -11.52
N VAL A 127 -7.34 16.95 -10.41
CA VAL A 127 -7.51 15.49 -10.41
C VAL A 127 -8.94 15.10 -10.79
N ASP A 128 -9.96 15.80 -10.26
CA ASP A 128 -11.36 15.56 -10.61
C ASP A 128 -11.63 15.78 -12.12
N VAL A 129 -11.07 16.84 -12.73
CA VAL A 129 -11.17 17.11 -14.18
C VAL A 129 -10.47 16.01 -15.02
N LEU A 130 -9.31 15.52 -14.57
CA LEU A 130 -8.60 14.43 -15.25
C LEU A 130 -9.38 13.10 -15.22
N PHE A 131 -10.11 12.84 -14.13
CA PHE A 131 -11.01 11.69 -14.03
C PHE A 131 -12.22 11.83 -14.97
N GLU A 132 -12.78 13.04 -15.09
CA GLU A 132 -13.90 13.33 -15.99
C GLU A 132 -13.51 13.17 -17.47
N GLN A 133 -12.28 13.57 -17.83
CA GLN A 133 -11.70 13.37 -19.16
C GLN A 133 -11.28 11.91 -19.45
N ARG A 134 -11.51 10.97 -18.52
CA ARG A 134 -11.19 9.53 -18.63
C ARG A 134 -9.75 9.26 -19.09
N ILE A 135 -8.81 10.10 -18.69
CA ILE A 135 -7.41 9.92 -19.06
C ILE A 135 -6.86 8.70 -18.32
N SER A 136 -6.04 7.90 -19.00
CA SER A 136 -5.38 6.76 -18.35
C SER A 136 -4.59 7.23 -17.12
N LEU A 137 -4.74 6.55 -15.98
CA LEU A 137 -4.13 6.86 -14.68
C LEU A 137 -2.61 7.14 -14.73
N ARG A 138 -1.91 6.62 -15.76
CA ARG A 138 -0.47 6.81 -16.01
C ARG A 138 -0.09 8.10 -16.71
N ARG A 139 -1.04 8.77 -17.38
CA ARG A 139 -0.81 10.04 -18.09
C ARG A 139 -1.20 11.26 -17.24
N PHE A 140 -1.75 11.06 -16.03
CA PHE A 140 -2.12 12.14 -15.11
C PHE A 140 -0.95 13.09 -14.81
N ALA A 141 0.29 12.57 -14.75
CA ALA A 141 1.48 13.39 -14.55
C ALA A 141 1.86 14.27 -15.77
N GLN A 142 1.48 13.87 -16.99
CA GLN A 142 1.92 14.50 -18.24
C GLN A 142 0.86 15.45 -18.82
N THR A 143 -0.41 15.28 -18.49
CA THR A 143 -1.47 16.16 -18.98
C THR A 143 -1.43 17.51 -18.25
N LYS A 144 -1.27 18.60 -19.00
CA LYS A 144 -1.50 19.95 -18.47
C LYS A 144 -3.01 20.15 -18.32
N VAL A 145 -3.45 20.45 -17.11
CA VAL A 145 -4.84 20.80 -16.80
C VAL A 145 -4.86 22.31 -16.59
N ASP A 146 -5.65 23.00 -17.40
CA ASP A 146 -5.92 24.44 -17.23
C ASP A 146 -7.31 24.58 -16.60
N LEU A 147 -7.36 24.88 -15.30
CA LEU A 147 -8.62 24.98 -14.55
C LEU A 147 -9.55 26.07 -15.09
N VAL A 148 -8.98 27.11 -15.71
CA VAL A 148 -9.73 28.25 -16.27
C VAL A 148 -10.53 27.85 -17.51
N GLU A 149 -9.99 26.94 -18.35
CA GLU A 149 -10.67 26.46 -19.55
C GLU A 149 -11.79 25.46 -19.21
N ALA A 150 -11.58 24.62 -18.19
CA ALA A 150 -12.60 23.69 -17.70
C ALA A 150 -13.82 24.42 -17.12
N ILE A 151 -13.60 25.49 -16.33
CA ILE A 151 -14.68 26.30 -15.74
C ILE A 151 -15.36 27.19 -16.81
N GLY A 152 -14.59 27.72 -17.77
CA GLY A 152 -15.11 28.55 -18.86
C GLY A 152 -15.99 27.81 -19.88
N GLY A 153 -15.86 26.48 -19.99
CA GLY A 153 -16.72 25.64 -20.83
C GLY A 153 -18.11 25.38 -20.23
N GLU A 154 -18.23 25.32 -18.89
CA GLU A 154 -19.51 25.08 -18.22
C GLU A 154 -20.45 26.31 -18.25
N GLU A 155 -19.92 27.54 -18.21
CA GLU A 155 -20.77 28.74 -18.30
C GLU A 155 -21.44 28.92 -19.68
N ILE A 156 -20.88 28.33 -20.74
CA ILE A 156 -21.43 28.43 -22.11
C ILE A 156 -22.53 27.39 -22.35
N VAL A 157 -22.53 26.25 -21.65
CA VAL A 157 -23.52 25.18 -21.87
C VAL A 157 -24.81 25.37 -21.06
N VAL A 158 -24.80 26.18 -20.00
CA VAL A 158 -25.99 26.45 -19.16
C VAL A 158 -26.83 27.63 -19.67
N LYS A 159 -26.45 28.27 -20.78
CA LYS A 159 -27.28 29.25 -21.48
C LYS A 159 -27.37 28.91 -22.96
N LEU A 160 -28.40 28.12 -23.32
CA LEU A 160 -29.19 28.24 -24.56
C LEU A 160 -30.40 27.32 -24.49
#